data_AF-J2ZKM9-F1
#
_entry.id   AF-J2ZKM9-F1
#
_cell.length_a   1.000
_cell.length_b   1.000
_cell.length_c   1.000
_cell.angle_alpha   90.00
_cell.angle_beta   90.00
_cell.angle_gamma   90.00
#
_symmetry.space_group_name_H-M   'P 1'
#
loop_
_entity.id
_entity.type
_entity.pdbx_description
1 polymer ?
#
loop_
_entity_poly.entity_id
_entity_poly.type
_entity_poly.pdbx_seq_one_letter_code
_entity_poly.pdbx_strand_id
1 'polypeptide(L)'
;MNARLDEANLTFPATQSEILRAVDDTAVPCDASGNTLDLSRALDELGRDRFETETELLNVLHPVFEEHRKAASTDVVGRLRGMLPF
;
A
#
# COMPACT_ATOMS: atom_id res chain seq x y z
N MET A 1 2.01 0.73 -10.74
CA MET A 1 2.25 1.51 -9.52
C MET A 1 2.48 0.52 -8.38
N ASN A 2 3.62 -0.18 -8.39
CA ASN A 2 4.12 -0.97 -7.26
C ASN A 2 5.61 -1.34 -7.47
N ALA A 3 6.41 -0.38 -7.95
CA ALA A 3 7.81 -0.66 -8.33
C ALA A 3 8.66 -1.16 -7.15
N ARG A 4 8.33 -0.73 -5.92
CA ARG A 4 9.06 -1.10 -4.70
C ARG A 4 8.92 -2.58 -4.32
N LEU A 5 7.76 -3.19 -4.59
CA LEU A 5 7.55 -4.62 -4.30
C LEU A 5 8.18 -5.52 -5.37
N ASP A 6 8.24 -5.03 -6.62
CA ASP A 6 8.90 -5.68 -7.76
C ASP A 6 10.44 -5.62 -7.65
N GLU A 7 10.97 -4.53 -7.09
CA GLU A 7 12.40 -4.36 -6.80
C GLU A 7 12.86 -5.14 -5.56
N ALA A 8 11.96 -5.45 -4.62
CA ALA A 8 12.27 -6.29 -3.48
C ALA A 8 12.43 -7.74 -3.98
N ASN A 9 13.62 -8.31 -3.83
CA ASN A 9 13.95 -9.65 -4.32
C ASN A 9 13.28 -10.75 -3.45
N LEU A 10 11.95 -10.74 -3.44
CA LEU A 10 11.07 -11.62 -2.66
C LEU A 10 11.10 -13.02 -3.26
N THR A 11 11.31 -14.01 -2.40
CA THR A 11 11.25 -15.42 -2.79
C THR A 11 9.94 -16.00 -2.28
N PHE A 12 9.10 -16.48 -3.20
CA PHE A 12 7.82 -17.09 -2.87
C PHE A 12 7.92 -18.62 -2.83
N PRO A 13 7.13 -19.29 -1.97
CA PRO A 13 6.12 -18.73 -1.06
C PRO A 13 6.75 -17.95 0.11
N ALA A 14 6.14 -16.83 0.48
CA ALA A 14 6.67 -15.89 1.49
C ALA A 14 5.62 -15.58 2.55
N THR A 15 6.08 -15.42 3.80
CA THR A 15 5.22 -14.94 4.90
C THR A 15 5.19 -13.41 4.97
N GLN A 16 4.17 -12.84 5.62
CA GLN A 16 4.06 -11.41 5.90
C GLN A 16 5.33 -10.90 6.58
N SER A 17 5.84 -11.63 7.57
CA SER A 17 7.08 -11.28 8.27
C SER A 17 8.31 -11.28 7.36
N GLU A 18 8.41 -12.23 6.42
CA GLU A 18 9.50 -12.27 5.44
C GLU A 18 9.39 -11.14 4.41
N ILE A 19 8.17 -10.84 3.95
CA ILE A 19 7.90 -9.72 3.05
C ILE A 19 8.30 -8.40 3.70
N LEU A 20 7.86 -8.16 4.95
CA LEU A 20 8.20 -6.96 5.70
C LEU A 20 9.69 -6.83 6.00
N ARG A 21 10.39 -7.97 6.11
CA ARG A 21 11.85 -7.97 6.32
C ARG A 21 12.62 -7.70 5.03
N ALA A 22 12.10 -8.14 3.90
CA ALA A 22 12.71 -7.93 2.59
C ALA A 22 12.47 -6.53 2.04
N VAL A 23 11.37 -5.89 2.44
CA VAL A 23 11.03 -4.51 2.08
C VAL A 23 11.62 -3.58 3.13
N ASP A 24 12.73 -2.91 2.80
CA ASP A 24 13.48 -2.01 3.71
C ASP A 24 12.65 -0.80 4.17
N ASP A 25 11.73 -0.33 3.31
CA ASP A 25 10.82 0.78 3.61
C ASP A 25 9.37 0.34 3.42
N THR A 26 8.65 0.16 4.53
CA THR A 26 7.24 -0.26 4.53
C THR A 26 6.29 0.86 4.09
N ALA A 27 6.75 2.10 3.95
CA ALA A 27 5.93 3.23 3.55
C ALA A 27 5.80 3.24 2.01
N VAL A 28 4.83 2.48 1.51
CA VAL A 28 4.58 2.36 0.07
C VAL A 28 3.86 3.62 -0.42
N PRO A 29 4.43 4.37 -1.39
CA PRO A 29 3.74 5.52 -2.00
C PRO A 29 2.45 5.07 -2.67
N CYS A 30 1.32 5.57 -2.17
CA CYS A 30 -0.01 5.11 -2.57
C CYS A 30 -0.69 6.05 -3.59
N ASP A 31 -0.18 7.27 -3.79
CA ASP A 31 -0.63 8.22 -4.83
C ASP A 31 0.40 9.30 -5.18
N ALA A 32 0.11 10.05 -6.25
CA ALA A 32 0.97 11.10 -6.80
C ALA A 32 1.12 12.34 -5.90
N SER A 33 0.26 12.50 -4.88
CA SER A 33 0.35 13.57 -3.87
C SER A 33 1.35 13.24 -2.76
N GLY A 34 1.95 12.04 -2.79
CA GLY A 34 2.95 11.61 -1.82
C GLY A 34 2.38 10.99 -0.55
N ASN A 35 1.09 10.62 -0.51
CA ASN A 35 0.61 9.84 0.63
C ASN A 35 1.21 8.43 0.56
N THR A 36 1.69 7.96 1.70
CA THR A 36 2.25 6.62 1.86
C THR A 36 1.32 5.76 2.71
N LEU A 37 1.09 4.52 2.29
CA LEU A 37 0.42 3.53 3.11
C LEU A 37 1.46 2.58 3.69
N ASP A 38 1.35 2.31 4.99
CA ASP A 38 2.22 1.33 5.63
C ASP A 38 1.83 -0.10 5.20
N LEU A 39 2.79 -0.80 4.58
CA LEU A 39 2.62 -2.16 4.07
C LEU A 39 2.28 -3.14 5.19
N SER A 40 2.85 -2.97 6.40
CA SER A 40 2.56 -3.86 7.53
C SER A 40 1.10 -3.76 7.96
N ARG A 41 0.56 -2.54 7.96
CA ARG A 41 -0.87 -2.30 8.22
C ARG A 41 -1.75 -2.92 7.14
N ALA A 42 -1.39 -2.75 5.87
CA ALA A 42 -2.16 -3.33 4.77
C ALA A 42 -2.21 -4.87 4.85
N LEU A 43 -1.09 -5.50 5.24
CA LEU A 43 -1.03 -6.96 5.43
C LEU A 43 -1.81 -7.42 6.67
N ASP A 44 -1.77 -6.66 7.77
CA ASP A 44 -2.55 -6.94 8.99
C ASP A 44 -4.07 -6.91 8.70
N GLU A 45 -4.55 -5.93 7.91
CA GLU A 45 -5.96 -5.82 7.52
C GLU A 45 -6.45 -6.98 6.65
N LEU A 46 -5.54 -7.64 5.89
CA LEU A 46 -5.88 -8.79 5.06
C LEU A 46 -6.07 -10.08 5.88
N GLY A 47 -5.54 -10.14 7.12
CA GLY A 47 -5.65 -11.31 8.00
C GLY A 47 -4.98 -12.57 7.44
N ARG A 48 -4.06 -12.42 6.48
CA ARG A 48 -3.32 -13.52 5.83
C ARG A 48 -1.84 -13.37 6.07
N ASP A 49 -1.22 -14.41 6.64
CA ASP A 49 0.21 -14.40 6.98
C ASP A 49 1.11 -15.00 5.88
N ARG A 50 0.55 -15.64 4.85
CA ARG A 50 1.35 -16.33 3.81
C ARG A 50 0.78 -16.12 2.42
N PHE A 51 1.69 -15.94 1.47
CA PHE A 51 1.41 -15.73 0.05
C PHE A 51 2.19 -16.73 -0.78
N GLU A 52 1.51 -17.34 -1.75
CA GLU A 52 2.10 -18.38 -2.60
C GLU A 52 2.87 -17.79 -3.78
N THR A 53 2.49 -16.59 -4.25
CA THR A 53 3.12 -15.90 -5.37
C THR A 53 3.08 -14.39 -5.19
N GLU A 54 3.97 -13.69 -5.89
CA GLU A 54 3.98 -12.22 -5.94
C GLU A 54 2.67 -11.66 -6.52
N THR A 55 2.18 -12.26 -7.60
CA THR A 55 0.91 -11.87 -8.22
C THR A 55 -0.24 -11.98 -7.24
N GLU A 56 -0.29 -13.02 -6.41
CA GLU A 56 -1.29 -13.16 -5.35
C GLU A 56 -1.20 -12.02 -4.34
N LEU A 57 0.00 -11.73 -3.82
CA LEU A 57 0.28 -10.62 -2.91
C LEU A 57 -0.17 -9.27 -3.51
N LEU A 58 0.20 -9.00 -4.76
CA LEU A 58 -0.15 -7.77 -5.45
C LEU A 58 -1.66 -7.63 -5.67
N ASN A 59 -2.34 -8.73 -6.03
CA ASN A 59 -3.79 -8.71 -6.23
C ASN A 59 -4.55 -8.41 -4.95
N VAL A 60 -4.12 -8.95 -3.80
CA VAL A 60 -4.79 -8.68 -2.53
C VAL A 60 -4.50 -7.28 -2.00
N LEU A 61 -3.31 -6.73 -2.26
CA LEU A 61 -2.94 -5.38 -1.83
C LEU A 61 -3.58 -4.28 -2.70
N HIS A 62 -3.82 -4.56 -3.98
CA HIS A 62 -4.39 -3.59 -4.93
C HIS A 62 -5.69 -2.91 -4.45
N PRO A 63 -6.72 -3.66 -3.97
CA PRO A 63 -7.95 -3.05 -3.47
C PRO A 63 -7.72 -2.21 -2.21
N VAL A 64 -6.84 -2.63 -1.29
CA VAL A 64 -6.50 -1.87 -0.07
C VAL A 64 -5.89 -0.52 -0.42
N PHE A 65 -4.94 -0.50 -1.36
CA PHE A 65 -4.35 0.76 -1.85
C PHE A 65 -5.38 1.63 -2.58
N GLU A 66 -6.31 1.03 -3.32
CA GLU A 66 -7.34 1.80 -4.02
C GLU A 66 -8.35 2.45 -3.09
N GLU A 67 -8.78 1.76 -2.04
CA GLU A 67 -9.63 2.35 -0.99
C GLU A 67 -8.92 3.52 -0.30
N HIS A 68 -7.64 3.34 0.07
CA HIS A 68 -6.86 4.40 0.70
C HIS A 68 -6.67 5.61 -0.22
N ARG A 69 -6.41 5.37 -1.51
CA ARG A 69 -6.29 6.41 -2.54
C ARG A 69 -7.59 7.19 -2.74
N LYS A 70 -8.76 6.53 -2.72
CA LYS A 70 -10.07 7.19 -2.81
C LYS A 70 -10.35 8.05 -1.56
N ALA A 71 -10.03 7.54 -0.38
CA ALA A 71 -10.17 8.26 0.88
C ALA A 71 -9.27 9.52 0.90
N ALA A 72 -7.97 9.37 0.63
CA ALA A 72 -7.01 10.47 0.61
C ALA A 72 -7.37 11.56 -0.41
N SER A 73 -7.83 11.16 -1.61
CA SER A 73 -8.25 12.11 -2.65
C SER A 73 -9.46 12.95 -2.21
N THR A 74 -10.40 12.35 -1.47
CA THR A 74 -11.59 13.05 -0.95
C THR A 74 -11.20 14.05 0.13
N ASP A 75 -10.28 13.67 1.02
CA ASP A 75 -9.81 14.51 2.13
C ASP A 75 -9.05 15.76 1.66
N VAL A 76 -8.16 15.60 0.67
CA VAL A 76 -7.40 16.72 0.09
C VAL A 76 -8.31 17.71 -0.63
N VAL A 77 -9.28 17.24 -1.41
CA VAL A 77 -10.26 18.12 -2.08
C VAL A 77 -11.12 18.87 -1.04
N GLY A 78 -11.49 18.21 0.05
CA GLY A 78 -12.20 18.85 1.17
C GLY A 78 -11.39 19.96 1.84
N ARG A 79 -10.09 19.73 2.10
CA ARG A 79 -9.21 20.70 2.74
C ARG A 79 -8.92 21.92 1.86
N LEU A 80 -8.68 21.73 0.55
CA LEU A 80 -8.44 22.83 -0.39
C LEU A 80 -9.69 23.70 -0.57
N ARG A 81 -10.89 23.12 -0.53
CA ARG A 81 -12.14 23.86 -0.60
C ARG A 81 -12.41 24.72 0.65
N GLY A 82 -11.88 24.34 1.80
CA GLY A 82 -11.98 25.12 3.04
C GLY A 82 -11.06 26.34 3.12
N MET A 83 -10.10 26.48 2.20
CA MET A 83 -9.15 27.61 2.15
C MET A 83 -9.53 28.67 1.12
N LEU A 84 -10.60 28.48 0.35
CA LEU A 84 -11.15 29.49 -0.55
C LEU A 84 -12.23 30.30 0.19
N PRO A 85 -12.04 31.62 0.40
CA PRO A 85 -13.16 32.48 0.80
C PRO A 85 -14.17 32.53 -0.36
N PHE A 86 -15.45 32.46 -0.02
CA PHE A 86 -16.58 32.62 -0.95
C PHE A 86 -16.60 34.00 -1.61
#